data_AF-A0A916CT14-F1
#
_entry.id   AF-A0A916CT14-F1
#
_cell.length_a   1.000
_cell.length_b   1.000
_cell.length_c   1.000
_cell.angle_alpha   90.00
_cell.angle_beta   90.00
_cell.angle_gamma   90.00
#
_symmetry.space_group_name_H-M   'P 1'
#
loop_
_entity.id
_entity.type
_entity.pdbx_description
1 polymer ?
#
loop_
_entity_poly.entity_id
_entity_poly.type
_entity_poly.pdbx_seq_one_letter_code
_entity_poly.pdbx_strand_id
1 'polypeptide(L)'
;MSDKILVAYATRTRSTAEIAEVISETLAENGLQVEVRPIQEVTDLEPYRAIVLGSPIHDKKWLPEAINFVRENQAALSEKPFAAFLVCMALTMKNQNYHRMAVEWLEPVRRQVNPVSEGFFAGVLDVEKVSSLLHQSMFRISVWTGVWTEGDHRNWEAIRAWASDLSHILQASKP
;
A
#
# COMPACT_ATOMS: atom_id res chain seq x y z
N MET A 1 16.41 -4.68 -21.12
CA MET A 1 15.39 -4.32 -20.10
C MET A 1 15.96 -4.61 -18.73
N SER A 2 15.80 -3.70 -17.77
CA SER A 2 16.35 -3.87 -16.43
C SER A 2 15.46 -4.84 -15.63
N ASP A 3 16.08 -5.72 -14.82
CA ASP A 3 15.37 -6.72 -14.00
C ASP A 3 14.75 -6.09 -12.72
N LYS A 4 14.76 -4.77 -12.64
CA LYS A 4 14.40 -3.99 -11.46
C LYS A 4 12.89 -3.86 -11.30
N ILE A 5 12.44 -3.94 -10.06
CA ILE A 5 11.07 -3.76 -9.61
C ILE A 5 10.99 -2.46 -8.82
N LEU A 6 9.98 -1.64 -9.08
CA LEU A 6 9.70 -0.46 -8.28
C LEU A 6 8.68 -0.81 -7.20
N VAL A 7 8.98 -0.50 -5.95
CA VAL A 7 7.98 -0.39 -4.87
C VAL A 7 7.78 1.09 -4.57
N ALA A 8 6.67 1.65 -5.06
CA ALA A 8 6.31 3.04 -4.86
C ALA A 8 5.21 3.19 -3.81
N TYR A 9 5.23 4.25 -3.02
CA TYR A 9 4.19 4.50 -2.02
C TYR A 9 3.81 5.97 -1.83
N ALA A 10 2.55 6.23 -1.47
CA ALA A 10 2.13 7.47 -0.83
C ALA A 10 1.97 7.23 0.69
N THR A 11 2.21 8.26 1.50
CA THR A 11 2.02 8.15 2.95
C THR A 11 1.72 9.51 3.59
N ARG A 12 1.19 9.48 4.82
CA ARG A 12 0.98 10.66 5.67
C ARG A 12 1.75 10.55 6.99
N THR A 13 1.73 9.36 7.59
CA THR A 13 2.31 9.09 8.92
C THR A 13 3.40 8.01 8.89
N ARG A 14 4.06 7.82 7.74
CA ARG A 14 5.14 6.83 7.48
C ARG A 14 4.77 5.34 7.59
N SER A 15 3.63 4.98 8.17
CA SER A 15 3.21 3.57 8.28
C SER A 15 3.24 2.81 6.95
N THR A 16 2.78 3.44 5.85
CA THR A 16 2.82 2.86 4.50
C THR A 16 4.25 2.76 3.95
N ALA A 17 5.12 3.72 4.28
CA ALA A 17 6.51 3.70 3.86
C ALA A 17 7.25 2.50 4.48
N GLU A 18 7.09 2.29 5.78
CA GLU A 18 7.70 1.16 6.48
C GLU A 18 7.17 -0.20 5.98
N ILE A 19 5.90 -0.28 5.58
CA ILE A 19 5.35 -1.47 4.91
C ILE A 19 5.99 -1.66 3.53
N ALA A 20 6.17 -0.59 2.75
CA ALA A 20 6.83 -0.64 1.44
C ALA A 20 8.29 -1.11 1.56
N GLU A 21 9.01 -0.62 2.57
CA GLU A 21 10.38 -1.04 2.90
C GLU A 21 10.42 -2.55 3.18
N VAL A 22 9.55 -3.08 4.05
CA VAL A 22 9.49 -4.53 4.35
C VAL A 22 9.12 -5.37 3.13
N ILE A 23 8.17 -4.90 2.30
CA ILE A 23 7.84 -5.58 1.03
C ILE A 23 9.09 -5.65 0.15
N SER A 24 9.84 -4.56 0.03
CA SER A 24 11.05 -4.50 -0.80
C SER A 24 12.16 -5.41 -0.30
N GLU A 25 12.39 -5.45 1.01
CA GLU A 25 13.36 -6.33 1.66
C GLU A 25 13.00 -7.79 1.36
N THR A 26 11.74 -8.15 1.56
CA THR A 26 11.27 -9.53 1.32
C THR A 26 11.40 -9.93 -0.15
N LEU A 27 11.07 -9.04 -1.09
CA LEU A 27 11.26 -9.29 -2.51
C LEU A 27 12.75 -9.45 -2.86
N ALA A 28 13.63 -8.64 -2.26
CA ALA A 28 15.08 -8.72 -2.45
C ALA A 28 15.70 -9.99 -1.87
N GLU A 29 15.24 -10.44 -0.70
CA GLU A 29 15.60 -11.73 -0.09
C GLU A 29 15.24 -12.91 -1.00
N ASN A 30 14.18 -12.76 -1.80
CA ASN A 30 13.77 -13.71 -2.83
C ASN A 30 14.51 -13.53 -4.18
N GLY A 31 15.62 -12.79 -4.19
CA GLY A 31 16.52 -12.67 -5.33
C GLY A 31 16.09 -11.65 -6.40
N LEU A 32 15.12 -10.79 -6.10
CA LEU A 32 14.66 -9.74 -7.01
C LEU A 32 15.46 -8.45 -6.82
N GLN A 33 15.69 -7.69 -7.90
CA GLN A 33 16.25 -6.36 -7.80
C GLN A 33 15.13 -5.36 -7.54
N VAL A 34 15.16 -4.67 -6.41
CA VAL A 34 14.06 -3.81 -5.99
C VAL A 34 14.56 -2.41 -5.65
N GLU A 35 13.76 -1.40 -5.99
CA GLU A 35 13.97 -0.02 -5.60
C GLU A 35 12.71 0.52 -4.93
N VAL A 36 12.89 1.22 -3.81
CA VAL A 36 11.80 1.81 -3.05
C VAL A 36 11.82 3.31 -3.20
N ARG A 37 10.68 3.90 -3.56
CA ARG A 37 10.53 5.36 -3.71
C ARG A 37 9.19 5.88 -3.16
N PRO A 38 9.16 7.06 -2.54
CA PRO A 38 7.93 7.84 -2.46
C PRO A 38 7.41 8.11 -3.87
N ILE A 39 6.10 8.06 -4.09
CA ILE A 39 5.48 8.29 -5.41
C ILE A 39 5.89 9.63 -6.02
N GLN A 40 6.11 10.65 -5.19
CA GLN A 40 6.52 11.99 -5.63
C GLN A 40 7.94 12.04 -6.23
N GLU A 41 8.78 11.05 -5.95
CA GLU A 41 10.14 10.95 -6.46
C GLU A 41 10.24 10.06 -7.72
N VAL A 42 9.13 9.44 -8.13
CA VAL A 42 9.09 8.57 -9.31
C VAL A 42 8.77 9.41 -10.55
N THR A 43 9.78 9.61 -11.40
CA THR A 43 9.64 10.39 -12.64
C THR A 43 9.48 9.53 -13.90
N ASP A 44 9.85 8.26 -13.83
CA ASP A 44 9.87 7.35 -14.98
C ASP A 44 9.62 5.91 -14.53
N LEU A 45 8.84 5.18 -15.32
CA LEU A 45 8.53 3.76 -15.13
C LEU A 45 9.19 2.84 -16.17
N GLU A 46 9.79 3.39 -17.23
CA GLU A 46 10.48 2.63 -18.27
C GLU A 46 11.53 1.65 -17.71
N PRO A 47 12.39 2.04 -16.75
CA PRO A 47 13.49 1.19 -16.28
C PRO A 47 13.05 -0.04 -15.47
N TYR A 48 11.80 -0.07 -15.02
CA TYR A 48 11.27 -1.12 -14.18
C TYR A 48 10.49 -2.13 -15.00
N ARG A 49 10.66 -3.41 -14.73
CA ARG A 49 9.86 -4.46 -15.37
C ARG A 49 8.54 -4.76 -14.66
N ALA A 50 8.42 -4.39 -13.39
CA ALA A 50 7.21 -4.57 -12.58
C ALA A 50 7.09 -3.46 -11.54
N ILE A 51 5.85 -3.16 -11.13
CA ILE A 51 5.53 -2.07 -10.22
C ILE A 51 4.66 -2.59 -9.08
N VAL A 52 5.02 -2.24 -7.85
CA VAL A 52 4.22 -2.43 -6.64
C VAL A 52 3.86 -1.05 -6.11
N LEU A 53 2.57 -0.75 -5.93
CA LEU A 53 2.11 0.57 -5.50
C LEU A 53 1.33 0.50 -4.18
N GLY A 54 1.66 1.40 -3.25
CA GLY A 54 1.05 1.48 -1.94
C GLY A 54 0.39 2.82 -1.63
N SER A 55 -0.78 2.80 -0.97
CA SER A 55 -1.36 4.00 -0.37
C SER A 55 -2.12 3.69 0.91
N PRO A 56 -2.11 4.57 1.92
CA PRO A 56 -3.09 4.50 2.98
C PRO A 56 -4.48 4.87 2.44
N ILE A 57 -5.51 4.44 3.18
CA ILE A 57 -6.88 4.89 2.96
C ILE A 57 -7.22 6.05 3.90
N HIS A 58 -7.53 7.19 3.33
CA HIS A 58 -8.07 8.37 4.00
C HIS A 58 -9.44 8.69 3.41
N ASP A 59 -10.43 8.96 4.27
CA ASP A 59 -11.80 9.26 3.84
C ASP A 59 -12.35 8.27 2.81
N LYS A 60 -12.10 6.97 3.06
CA LYS A 60 -12.56 5.83 2.24
C LYS A 60 -11.94 5.77 0.85
N LYS A 61 -10.80 6.42 0.63
CA LYS A 61 -10.10 6.47 -0.67
C LYS A 61 -8.59 6.38 -0.48
N TRP A 62 -7.91 5.90 -1.51
CA TRP A 62 -6.48 6.12 -1.66
C TRP A 62 -6.16 7.62 -1.66
N LEU A 63 -4.93 7.97 -1.32
CA LEU A 63 -4.48 9.34 -1.36
C LEU A 63 -4.55 9.89 -2.80
N PRO A 64 -4.92 11.18 -2.98
CA PRO A 64 -5.09 11.76 -4.31
C PRO A 64 -3.87 11.61 -5.21
N GLU A 65 -2.66 11.78 -4.66
CA GLU A 65 -1.42 11.61 -5.43
C GLU A 65 -1.22 10.18 -5.95
N ALA A 66 -1.67 9.16 -5.21
CA ALA A 66 -1.52 7.77 -5.61
C ALA A 66 -2.54 7.42 -6.70
N ILE A 67 -3.77 7.95 -6.59
CA ILE A 67 -4.77 7.83 -7.66
C ILE A 67 -4.33 8.54 -8.93
N ASN A 68 -3.76 9.75 -8.81
CA ASN A 68 -3.24 10.48 -9.97
C ASN A 68 -2.07 9.73 -10.61
N PHE A 69 -1.15 9.19 -9.81
CA PHE A 69 -0.05 8.38 -10.31
C PHE A 69 -0.53 7.18 -11.14
N VAL A 70 -1.54 6.43 -10.65
CA VAL A 70 -2.14 5.32 -11.40
C VAL A 70 -2.76 5.81 -12.72
N ARG A 71 -3.47 6.94 -12.70
CA ARG A 71 -4.11 7.50 -13.90
C ARG A 71 -3.09 7.95 -14.94
N GLU A 72 -2.05 8.67 -14.52
CA GLU A 72 -1.01 9.20 -15.41
C GLU A 72 -0.16 8.08 -16.02
N ASN A 73 0.05 6.99 -15.27
CA ASN A 73 0.87 5.87 -15.69
C ASN A 73 0.07 4.64 -16.16
N GLN A 74 -1.24 4.79 -16.40
CA GLN A 74 -2.15 3.66 -16.66
C GLN A 74 -1.65 2.73 -17.77
N ALA A 75 -1.13 3.29 -18.87
CA ALA A 75 -0.61 2.51 -20.00
C ALA A 75 0.59 1.65 -19.57
N ALA A 76 1.60 2.26 -18.95
CA ALA A 76 2.79 1.56 -18.49
C ALA A 76 2.48 0.49 -17.42
N LEU A 77 1.55 0.79 -16.51
CA LEU A 77 1.09 -0.15 -15.49
C LEU A 77 0.27 -1.32 -16.07
N SER A 78 -0.39 -1.14 -17.22
CA SER A 78 -1.14 -2.20 -17.89
C SER A 78 -0.26 -3.13 -18.74
N GLU A 79 0.91 -2.66 -19.16
CA GLU A 79 1.86 -3.42 -19.97
C GLU A 79 2.84 -4.27 -19.14
N LYS A 80 2.85 -4.06 -17.82
CA LYS A 80 3.82 -4.68 -16.90
C LYS A 80 3.08 -5.32 -15.72
N PRO A 81 3.63 -6.35 -15.06
CA PRO A 81 3.08 -6.84 -13.80
C PRO A 81 2.95 -5.71 -12.78
N PHE A 82 1.72 -5.46 -12.37
CA PHE A 82 1.36 -4.41 -11.42
C PHE A 82 0.71 -5.03 -10.18
N ALA A 83 1.24 -4.75 -8.99
CA ALA A 83 0.63 -5.15 -7.72
C ALA A 83 0.26 -3.90 -6.91
N ALA A 84 -0.80 -3.99 -6.12
CA ALA A 84 -1.25 -2.88 -5.29
C ALA A 84 -1.36 -3.33 -3.83
N PHE A 85 -1.08 -2.43 -2.89
CA PHE A 85 -1.43 -2.65 -1.50
C PHE A 85 -2.03 -1.41 -0.87
N LEU A 86 -2.96 -1.61 0.06
CA LEU A 86 -3.54 -0.53 0.85
C LEU A 86 -3.25 -0.69 2.33
N VAL A 87 -3.18 0.45 3.00
CA VAL A 87 -3.01 0.51 4.46
C VAL A 87 -4.23 1.16 5.07
N CYS A 88 -4.97 0.42 5.88
CA CYS A 88 -6.18 0.95 6.49
C CYS A 88 -6.39 0.44 7.91
N MET A 89 -6.55 1.39 8.81
CA MET A 89 -6.89 1.12 10.20
C MET A 89 -8.22 0.35 10.32
N ALA A 90 -9.16 0.49 9.38
CA ALA A 90 -10.45 -0.24 9.41
C ALA A 90 -10.30 -1.78 9.42
N LEU A 91 -9.14 -2.29 9.00
CA LEU A 91 -8.76 -3.70 9.05
C LEU A 91 -8.44 -4.19 10.48
N THR A 92 -8.42 -3.32 11.48
CA THR A 92 -8.27 -3.70 12.90
C THR A 92 -9.63 -3.88 13.59
N MET A 93 -10.72 -3.48 12.94
CA MET A 93 -12.04 -3.46 13.55
C MET A 93 -12.66 -4.87 13.59
N LYS A 94 -13.19 -5.27 14.75
CA LYS A 94 -13.83 -6.59 14.94
C LYS A 94 -14.99 -6.88 13.98
N ASN A 95 -15.68 -5.85 13.50
CA ASN A 95 -16.79 -6.00 12.58
C ASN A 95 -16.26 -6.18 11.14
N GLN A 96 -16.50 -7.37 10.58
CA GLN A 96 -16.07 -7.76 9.24
C GLN A 96 -16.59 -6.86 8.10
N ASN A 97 -17.69 -6.11 8.32
CA ASN A 97 -18.17 -5.16 7.32
C ASN A 97 -17.13 -4.08 7.02
N TYR A 98 -16.34 -3.64 8.00
CA TYR A 98 -15.27 -2.66 7.78
C TYR A 98 -14.12 -3.24 6.95
N HIS A 99 -13.81 -4.52 7.13
CA HIS A 99 -12.82 -5.20 6.31
C HIS A 99 -13.28 -5.25 4.85
N ARG A 100 -14.53 -5.66 4.61
CA ARG A 100 -15.12 -5.67 3.27
C ARG A 100 -15.07 -4.28 2.64
N MET A 101 -15.51 -3.25 3.38
CA MET A 101 -15.45 -1.87 2.89
C MET A 101 -14.03 -1.41 2.56
N ALA A 102 -13.04 -1.79 3.38
CA ALA A 102 -11.64 -1.43 3.14
C ALA A 102 -11.10 -2.01 1.84
N VAL A 103 -11.45 -3.27 1.54
CA VAL A 103 -11.10 -3.93 0.27
C VAL A 103 -11.75 -3.22 -0.93
N GLU A 104 -13.01 -2.81 -0.82
CA GLU A 104 -13.72 -2.06 -1.87
C GLU A 104 -13.09 -0.68 -2.16
N TRP A 105 -12.30 -0.12 -1.24
CA TRP A 105 -11.64 1.16 -1.48
C TRP A 105 -10.44 1.07 -2.44
N LEU A 106 -10.06 -0.14 -2.85
CA LEU A 106 -9.13 -0.38 -3.96
C LEU A 106 -9.82 -0.28 -5.34
N GLU A 107 -11.15 -0.32 -5.40
CA GLU A 107 -11.92 -0.33 -6.65
C GLU A 107 -11.59 0.82 -7.62
N PRO A 108 -11.31 2.06 -7.18
CA PRO A 108 -10.85 3.10 -8.10
C PRO A 108 -9.53 2.79 -8.81
N VAL A 109 -8.63 2.01 -8.19
CA VAL A 109 -7.39 1.53 -8.79
C VAL A 109 -7.67 0.39 -9.76
N ARG A 110 -8.47 -0.62 -9.34
CA ARG A 110 -8.85 -1.77 -10.17
C ARG A 110 -9.48 -1.37 -11.50
N ARG A 111 -10.31 -0.31 -11.48
CA ARG A 111 -10.94 0.24 -12.69
C ARG A 111 -9.97 0.86 -13.69
N GLN A 112 -8.77 1.24 -13.26
CA GLN A 112 -7.74 1.79 -14.14
C GLN A 112 -6.82 0.67 -14.64
N VAL A 113 -6.34 -0.18 -13.72
CA VAL A 113 -5.42 -1.27 -14.00
C VAL A 113 -5.73 -2.41 -13.05
N ASN A 114 -5.86 -3.64 -13.56
CA ASN A 114 -6.11 -4.80 -12.74
C ASN A 114 -4.81 -5.31 -12.10
N PRO A 115 -4.65 -5.27 -10.76
CA PRO A 115 -3.43 -5.75 -10.13
C PRO A 115 -3.32 -7.28 -10.24
N VAL A 116 -2.10 -7.78 -10.44
CA VAL A 116 -1.79 -9.23 -10.39
C VAL A 116 -1.83 -9.77 -8.97
N SER A 117 -1.71 -8.90 -7.98
CA SER A 117 -1.82 -9.22 -6.56
C SER A 117 -2.22 -7.97 -5.75
N GLU A 118 -3.00 -8.19 -4.70
CA GLU A 118 -3.55 -7.15 -3.84
C GLU A 118 -3.22 -7.43 -2.37
N GLY A 119 -2.58 -6.47 -1.69
CA GLY A 119 -2.25 -6.52 -0.27
C GLY A 119 -3.14 -5.62 0.58
N PHE A 120 -3.68 -6.13 1.68
CA PHE A 120 -4.54 -5.37 2.60
C PHE A 120 -3.95 -5.40 4.00
N PHE A 121 -3.41 -4.27 4.46
CA PHE A 121 -2.67 -4.22 5.72
C PHE A 121 -3.23 -3.19 6.69
N ALA A 122 -3.29 -3.55 7.97
CA ALA A 122 -3.45 -2.57 9.03
C ALA A 122 -2.18 -1.71 9.16
N GLY A 123 -2.33 -0.50 9.69
CA GLY A 123 -1.24 0.45 9.86
C GLY A 123 -0.96 0.78 11.32
N VAL A 124 -0.29 1.91 11.53
CA VAL A 124 -0.09 2.49 12.86
C VAL A 124 -1.16 3.54 13.11
N LEU A 125 -1.86 3.44 14.25
CA LEU A 125 -2.64 4.54 14.79
C LEU A 125 -1.78 5.28 15.81
N ASP A 126 -1.32 6.45 15.43
CA ASP A 126 -0.61 7.40 16.28
C ASP A 126 -1.39 8.71 16.19
N VAL A 127 -2.13 9.04 17.25
CA VAL A 127 -3.08 10.14 17.25
C VAL A 127 -2.34 11.48 17.26
N GLU A 128 -1.13 11.54 17.80
CA GLU A 128 -0.30 12.74 17.82
C GLU A 128 0.19 13.12 16.41
N LYS A 129 0.42 12.13 15.55
CA LYS A 129 0.82 12.34 14.15
C LYS A 129 -0.33 12.73 13.21
N VAL A 130 -1.58 12.77 13.68
CA VAL A 130 -2.72 13.21 12.86
C VAL A 130 -2.70 14.73 12.70
N SER A 131 -2.52 15.20 11.46
CA SER A 131 -2.30 16.62 11.15
C SER A 131 -3.53 17.52 11.36
N SER A 132 -4.74 16.98 11.31
CA SER A 132 -5.98 17.76 11.47
C SER A 132 -6.45 17.69 12.92
N LEU A 133 -6.54 18.85 13.60
CA LEU A 133 -7.01 18.93 14.99
C LEU A 133 -8.41 18.33 15.20
N LEU A 134 -9.30 18.47 14.20
CA LEU A 134 -10.61 17.85 14.22
C LEU A 134 -10.51 16.32 14.17
N HIS A 135 -9.76 15.77 13.22
CA HIS A 135 -9.54 14.33 13.11
C HIS A 135 -8.81 13.78 14.34
N GLN A 136 -7.81 14.49 14.83
CA GLN A 136 -7.11 14.16 16.07
C GLN A 136 -8.09 14.05 17.23
N SER A 137 -8.97 15.03 17.43
CA SER A 137 -10.00 14.99 18.47
C SER A 137 -10.97 13.81 18.30
N MET A 138 -11.40 13.51 17.07
CA MET A 138 -12.25 12.35 16.77
C MET A 138 -11.55 11.02 17.10
N PHE A 139 -10.28 10.87 16.72
CA PHE A 139 -9.49 9.68 17.05
C PHE A 139 -9.27 9.54 18.56
N ARG A 140 -8.99 10.64 19.28
CA ARG A 140 -8.89 10.63 20.76
C ARG A 140 -10.17 10.15 21.43
N ILE A 141 -11.33 10.65 21.00
CA ILE A 141 -12.64 10.19 21.51
C ILE A 141 -12.84 8.71 21.19
N SER A 142 -12.48 8.30 19.98
CA SER A 142 -12.66 6.91 19.53
C SER A 142 -11.74 5.93 20.27
N VAL A 143 -10.53 6.35 20.63
CA VAL A 143 -9.62 5.59 21.51
C VAL A 143 -10.16 5.55 22.94
N TRP A 144 -10.59 6.69 23.49
CA TRP A 144 -11.16 6.77 24.84
C TRP A 144 -12.43 5.93 25.01
N THR A 145 -13.27 5.86 23.98
CA THR A 145 -14.48 5.01 23.95
C THR A 145 -14.20 3.55 23.61
N GLY A 146 -12.93 3.17 23.36
CA GLY A 146 -12.53 1.79 23.08
C GLY A 146 -12.91 1.27 21.69
N VAL A 147 -13.33 2.14 20.77
CA VAL A 147 -13.59 1.78 19.36
C VAL A 147 -12.29 1.47 18.64
N TRP A 148 -11.23 2.20 18.99
CA TRP A 148 -9.88 2.04 18.43
C TRP A 148 -8.86 1.82 19.54
N THR A 149 -7.76 1.16 19.20
CA THR A 149 -6.60 1.05 20.09
C THR A 149 -5.43 1.77 19.43
N GLU A 150 -4.83 2.73 20.13
CA GLU A 150 -3.61 3.39 19.66
C GLU A 150 -2.44 2.40 19.66
N GLY A 151 -1.55 2.51 18.68
CA GLY A 151 -0.38 1.65 18.55
C GLY A 151 -0.16 1.08 17.15
N ASP A 152 0.78 0.14 17.07
CA ASP A 152 1.14 -0.57 15.84
C ASP A 152 0.24 -1.80 15.65
N HIS A 153 -0.50 -1.83 14.55
CA HIS A 153 -1.36 -2.95 14.18
C HIS A 153 -0.87 -3.71 12.95
N ARG A 154 0.33 -3.40 12.48
CA ARG A 154 0.90 -4.06 11.31
C ARG A 154 1.22 -5.50 11.63
N ASN A 155 0.63 -6.41 10.86
CA ASN A 155 1.01 -7.80 10.89
C ASN A 155 2.19 -8.01 9.92
N TRP A 156 3.42 -7.90 10.46
CA TRP A 156 4.64 -8.06 9.70
C TRP A 156 4.79 -9.44 9.03
N GLU A 157 4.30 -10.49 9.69
CA GLU A 157 4.29 -11.84 9.11
C GLU A 157 3.39 -11.89 7.87
N ALA A 158 2.18 -11.34 7.95
CA ALA A 158 1.27 -11.29 6.81
C ALA A 158 1.80 -10.43 5.66
N ILE A 159 2.49 -9.32 5.96
CA ILE A 159 3.13 -8.46 4.95
C ILE A 159 4.24 -9.24 4.22
N ARG A 160 5.12 -9.92 4.96
CA ARG A 160 6.19 -10.74 4.38
C ARG A 160 5.63 -11.92 3.59
N ALA A 161 4.59 -12.59 4.10
CA ALA A 161 3.94 -13.69 3.40
C ALA A 161 3.39 -13.24 2.04
N TRP A 162 2.64 -12.13 2.00
CA TRP A 162 2.14 -11.57 0.75
C TRP A 162 3.27 -11.16 -0.20
N ALA A 163 4.34 -10.54 0.31
CA ALA A 163 5.49 -10.16 -0.51
C ALA A 163 6.24 -11.37 -1.07
N SER A 164 6.34 -12.47 -0.31
CA SER A 164 6.90 -13.75 -0.75
C SER A 164 6.06 -14.36 -1.87
N ASP A 165 4.74 -14.42 -1.72
CA ASP A 165 3.82 -14.89 -2.76
C ASP A 165 3.92 -14.04 -4.03
N LEU A 166 3.97 -12.72 -3.86
CA LEU A 166 4.19 -11.78 -4.96
C LEU A 166 5.51 -12.04 -5.67
N SER A 167 6.59 -12.37 -4.95
CA SER A 167 7.89 -12.66 -5.56
C SER A 167 7.80 -13.78 -6.60
N HIS A 168 7.04 -14.83 -6.32
CA HIS A 168 6.84 -15.96 -7.23
C HIS A 168 6.08 -15.54 -8.50
N ILE A 169 5.04 -14.71 -8.36
CA ILE A 169 4.29 -14.14 -9.49
C ILE A 169 5.21 -13.29 -10.38
N LEU A 170 6.04 -12.44 -9.76
CA LEU A 170 6.93 -11.53 -10.48
C LEU A 170 8.11 -12.26 -11.13
N GLN A 171 8.56 -13.39 -10.59
CA GLN A 171 9.57 -14.25 -11.22
C GLN A 171 9.00 -15.01 -12.42
N ALA A 172 7.76 -15.54 -12.30
CA ALA A 172 7.09 -16.23 -13.40
C ALA A 172 6.77 -15.31 -14.59
N SER A 173 6.66 -14.01 -14.34
CA SER A 173 6.38 -12.98 -15.34
C SER A 173 7.65 -12.37 -15.94
N LYS A 174 8.83 -12.99 -15.75
CA LYS A 174 10.08 -12.53 -16.36
C LYS A 174 10.01 -12.79 -17.88
N PRO A 175 10.24 -11.77 -18.72
CA PRO A 175 10.23 -11.94 -20.18
C PRO A 175 11.37 -12.84 -20.67
#